data_AF-A0A7R9Y555-F1
#
_entry.id   AF-A0A7R9Y555-F1
#
_cell.length_a   1.000
_cell.length_b   1.000
_cell.length_c   1.000
_cell.angle_alpha   90.00
_cell.angle_beta   90.00
_cell.angle_gamma   90.00
#
_symmetry.space_group_name_H-M   'P 1'
#
loop_
_entity.id
_entity.type
_entity.pdbx_description
1 polymer ?
#
loop_
_entity_poly.entity_id
_entity_poly.type
_entity_poly.pdbx_seq_one_letter_code
_entity_poly.pdbx_strand_id
1 'polypeptide(L)'
;PARVGRQPVRVLIASRLPPPAQQSPAARDAAMATAALPAWALETGACAAALALPHAVYALVWTRPTAFARASGAARHGPVAIAKQFATLAVGMKVIQLLFYLRWYLITIEGDESGDVGRLLVSTFSRAGATRLAAAAVLLCSGGSLNHAVYTTLGAVGVYYGNRFGAVIPWVEGYPFNVFPHP
;
A
#
# COMPACT_ATOMS: atom_id res chain seq x y z
N PRO A 1 -19.37 -55.04 -24.95
CA PRO A 1 -19.13 -53.69 -25.53
C PRO A 1 -17.66 -53.27 -25.35
N ALA A 2 -16.86 -53.52 -26.39
CA ALA A 2 -15.41 -53.34 -26.40
C ALA A 2 -15.00 -51.85 -26.48
N ARG A 3 -14.06 -51.42 -25.64
CA ARG A 3 -13.46 -50.09 -25.68
C ARG A 3 -12.41 -50.05 -26.80
N VAL A 4 -12.75 -49.39 -27.90
CA VAL A 4 -11.82 -49.07 -29.00
C VAL A 4 -10.94 -47.90 -28.55
N GLY A 5 -9.66 -48.17 -28.33
CA GLY A 5 -8.64 -47.16 -28.02
C GLY A 5 -8.31 -46.32 -29.26
N ARG A 6 -8.52 -45.01 -29.18
CA ARG A 6 -7.98 -44.03 -30.13
C ARG A 6 -6.62 -43.55 -29.62
N GLN A 7 -5.56 -43.95 -30.31
CA GLN A 7 -4.24 -43.32 -30.18
C GLN A 7 -4.27 -41.98 -30.93
N PRO A 8 -3.90 -40.85 -30.31
CA PRO A 8 -3.78 -39.59 -31.03
C PRO A 8 -2.50 -39.60 -31.88
N VAL A 9 -2.68 -39.52 -33.19
CA VAL A 9 -1.63 -39.20 -34.17
C VAL A 9 -1.16 -37.76 -33.91
N ARG A 10 -0.26 -37.56 -32.95
CA ARG A 10 0.49 -36.30 -32.81
C ARG A 10 1.63 -36.34 -33.80
N VAL A 11 1.28 -35.83 -34.97
CA VAL A 11 2.13 -35.55 -36.12
C VAL A 11 3.42 -34.82 -35.68
N LEU A 12 4.51 -35.54 -35.93
CA LEU A 12 5.88 -35.14 -36.19
C LEU A 12 6.02 -33.80 -36.98
N ILE A 13 5.77 -32.65 -36.36
CA ILE A 13 6.20 -31.33 -36.88
C ILE A 13 6.86 -30.55 -35.72
N ALA A 14 8.04 -31.01 -35.31
CA ALA A 14 8.87 -30.28 -34.34
C ALA A 14 10.38 -30.34 -34.66
N SER A 15 10.77 -30.81 -35.86
CA SER A 15 12.18 -31.09 -36.18
C SER A 15 12.82 -30.15 -37.21
N ARG A 16 12.22 -29.00 -37.55
CA ARG A 16 12.81 -28.03 -38.50
C ARG A 16 12.70 -26.56 -38.08
N LEU A 17 12.69 -26.27 -36.79
CA LEU A 17 13.05 -24.92 -36.36
C LEU A 17 14.57 -24.89 -36.20
N PRO A 18 15.30 -24.00 -36.91
CA PRO A 18 16.72 -23.82 -36.68
C PRO A 18 16.96 -23.50 -35.20
N PRO A 19 18.05 -24.00 -34.58
CA PRO A 19 18.37 -23.65 -33.21
C PRO A 19 18.40 -22.12 -33.10
N PRO A 20 17.80 -21.54 -32.04
CA PRO A 20 17.80 -20.09 -31.88
C PRO A 20 19.24 -19.62 -31.98
N ALA A 21 19.54 -18.80 -32.99
CA ALA A 21 20.86 -18.25 -33.21
C ALA A 21 21.36 -17.72 -31.86
N GLN A 22 22.53 -18.20 -31.43
CA GLN A 22 23.15 -17.76 -30.18
C GLN A 22 23.38 -16.25 -30.29
N GLN A 23 22.40 -15.47 -29.83
CA GLN A 23 22.51 -14.02 -29.75
C GLN A 23 23.70 -13.73 -28.86
N SER A 24 24.67 -12.97 -29.40
CA SER A 24 25.83 -12.49 -28.67
C SER A 24 25.39 -11.92 -27.31
N PRO A 25 26.09 -12.21 -26.20
CA PRO A 25 25.80 -11.63 -24.88
C PRO A 25 25.58 -10.11 -24.93
N ALA A 26 26.38 -9.40 -25.74
CA ALA A 26 26.25 -7.97 -25.95
C ALA A 26 24.92 -7.54 -26.60
N ALA A 27 24.36 -8.35 -27.49
CA ALA A 27 23.05 -8.09 -28.11
C ALA A 27 21.90 -8.33 -27.12
N ARG A 28 22.05 -9.29 -26.20
CA ARG A 28 21.10 -9.54 -25.11
C ARG A 28 21.13 -8.42 -24.08
N ASP A 29 22.32 -7.95 -23.70
CA ASP A 29 22.49 -6.87 -22.74
C ASP A 29 21.98 -5.53 -23.31
N ALA A 30 22.22 -5.25 -24.58
CA ALA A 30 21.67 -4.07 -25.26
C ALA A 30 20.14 -4.13 -25.40
N ALA A 31 19.56 -5.31 -25.66
CA ALA A 31 18.11 -5.52 -25.71
C ALA A 31 17.47 -5.42 -24.32
N MET A 32 18.12 -5.92 -23.27
CA MET A 32 17.66 -5.75 -21.88
C MET A 32 17.76 -4.30 -21.41
N ALA A 33 18.80 -3.56 -21.82
CA ALA A 33 18.98 -2.15 -21.48
C ALA A 33 17.96 -1.21 -22.16
N THR A 34 17.33 -1.64 -23.25
CA THR A 34 16.33 -0.87 -24.01
C THR A 34 14.89 -1.37 -23.85
N ALA A 35 14.70 -2.51 -23.18
CA ALA A 35 13.37 -3.03 -22.90
C ALA A 35 12.64 -2.08 -21.94
N ALA A 36 11.63 -1.38 -22.46
CA ALA A 36 10.71 -0.62 -21.63
C ALA A 36 10.11 -1.55 -20.57
N LEU A 37 10.04 -1.07 -19.32
CA LEU A 37 9.40 -1.82 -18.26
C LEU A 37 7.96 -2.16 -18.68
N PRO A 38 7.50 -3.40 -18.43
CA PRO A 38 6.13 -3.76 -18.75
C PRO A 38 5.15 -2.88 -17.94
N ALA A 39 3.97 -2.61 -18.48
CA ALA A 39 3.00 -1.69 -17.88
C ALA A 39 2.66 -2.01 -16.41
N TRP A 40 2.55 -3.30 -16.07
CA TRP A 40 2.30 -3.75 -14.69
C TRP A 40 3.42 -3.36 -13.71
N ALA A 41 4.68 -3.27 -14.17
CA ALA A 41 5.81 -2.91 -13.31
C ALA A 41 5.79 -1.41 -13.00
N LEU A 42 5.47 -0.57 -14.00
CA LEU A 42 5.28 0.87 -13.81
C LEU A 42 4.12 1.14 -12.85
N GLU A 43 3.01 0.43 -13.01
CA GLU A 43 1.85 0.54 -12.14
C GLU A 43 2.15 0.10 -10.70
N THR A 44 2.81 -1.04 -10.53
CA THR A 44 3.23 -1.53 -9.20
C THR A 44 4.17 -0.53 -8.52
N GLY A 45 5.11 0.05 -9.28
CA GLY A 45 5.99 1.11 -8.80
C GLY A 45 5.22 2.36 -8.37
N ALA A 46 4.23 2.79 -9.15
CA ALA A 46 3.36 3.91 -8.79
C ALA A 46 2.55 3.63 -7.52
N CYS A 47 2.00 2.41 -7.37
CA CYS A 47 1.30 1.99 -6.16
C CYS A 47 2.22 2.02 -4.94
N ALA A 48 3.43 1.45 -5.05
CA ALA A 48 4.42 1.45 -3.98
C ALA A 48 4.81 2.87 -3.58
N ALA A 49 5.02 3.76 -4.55
CA ALA A 49 5.31 5.17 -4.31
C ALA A 49 4.15 5.88 -3.61
N ALA A 50 2.91 5.67 -4.05
CA ALA A 50 1.71 6.22 -3.41
C ALA A 50 1.53 5.71 -1.97
N LEU A 51 1.82 4.42 -1.73
CA LEU A 51 1.80 3.83 -0.39
C LEU A 51 2.91 4.38 0.51
N ALA A 52 4.09 4.67 -0.03
CA ALA A 52 5.21 5.26 0.70
C ALA A 52 5.06 6.77 0.97
N LEU A 53 4.21 7.46 0.21
CA LEU A 53 4.09 8.92 0.24
C LEU A 53 3.82 9.49 1.66
N PRO A 54 2.90 8.95 2.48
CA PRO A 54 2.73 9.43 3.85
C PRO A 54 4.02 9.35 4.65
N HIS A 55 4.78 8.26 4.56
CA HIS A 55 6.02 8.11 5.31
C HIS A 55 7.05 9.19 4.94
N ALA A 56 7.17 9.51 3.65
CA ALA A 56 8.04 10.58 3.19
C ALA A 56 7.59 11.96 3.74
N VAL A 57 6.29 12.24 3.71
CA VAL A 57 5.75 13.51 4.25
C VAL A 57 5.93 13.58 5.78
N TYR A 58 5.65 12.49 6.49
CA TYR A 58 5.88 12.40 7.93
C TYR A 58 7.35 12.61 8.29
N ALA A 59 8.27 12.00 7.55
CA ALA A 59 9.71 12.21 7.74
C ALA A 59 10.13 13.66 7.47
N LEU A 60 9.56 14.30 6.42
CA LEU A 60 9.80 15.71 6.12
C LEU A 60 9.31 16.62 7.24
N VAL A 61 8.07 16.42 7.72
CA VAL A 61 7.49 17.21 8.82
C VAL A 61 8.31 17.02 10.10
N TRP A 62 8.74 15.79 10.39
CA TRP A 62 9.54 15.48 11.56
C TRP A 62 10.92 16.15 11.54
N THR A 63 11.62 16.06 10.41
CA THR A 63 13.01 16.55 10.27
C THR A 63 13.10 18.02 9.92
N ARG A 64 12.12 18.58 9.19
CA ARG A 64 12.13 19.96 8.69
C ARG A 64 10.75 20.63 8.85
N PRO A 65 10.23 20.77 10.08
CA PRO A 65 8.89 21.33 10.32
C PRO A 65 8.74 22.76 9.78
N THR A 66 9.79 23.58 9.84
CA THR A 66 9.79 24.95 9.30
C THR A 66 9.71 25.01 7.77
N ALA A 67 10.30 24.04 7.08
CA ALA A 67 10.19 23.94 5.62
C ALA A 67 8.76 23.58 5.22
N PHE A 68 8.15 22.61 5.91
CA PHE A 68 6.76 22.25 5.70
C PHE A 68 5.82 23.43 6.01
N ALA A 69 6.00 24.11 7.14
CA ALA A 69 5.19 25.26 7.53
C ALA A 69 5.19 26.36 6.46
N ARG A 70 6.36 26.68 5.88
CA ARG A 70 6.49 27.63 4.77
C ARG A 70 5.79 27.14 3.50
N ALA A 71 6.04 25.89 3.09
CA ALA A 71 5.45 25.31 1.89
C ALA A 71 3.92 25.19 1.96
N SER A 72 3.38 24.96 3.17
CA SER A 72 1.94 24.83 3.39
C SER A 72 1.16 26.14 3.25
N GLY A 73 1.84 27.30 3.29
CA GLY A 73 1.20 28.61 3.37
C GLY A 73 0.47 28.90 4.69
N ALA A 74 0.39 27.92 5.61
CA ALA A 74 -0.32 28.03 6.87
C ALA A 74 0.50 28.72 7.98
N ALA A 75 1.80 28.97 7.75
CA ALA A 75 2.67 29.60 8.74
C ALA A 75 2.14 30.95 9.27
N ARG A 76 1.48 31.73 8.40
CA ARG A 76 0.86 33.02 8.76
C ARG A 76 -0.33 32.91 9.71
N HIS A 77 -0.88 31.71 9.88
CA HIS A 77 -2.07 31.43 10.71
C HIS A 77 -1.71 30.72 12.02
N GLY A 78 -0.42 30.57 12.33
CA GLY A 78 0.07 29.98 13.57
C GLY A 78 0.15 28.44 13.58
N PRO A 79 0.64 27.87 14.69
CA PRO A 79 1.03 26.45 14.76
C PRO A 79 -0.14 25.48 14.63
N VAL A 80 -1.31 25.85 15.16
CA VAL A 80 -2.53 25.05 15.07
C VAL A 80 -3.01 24.91 13.62
N ALA A 81 -2.90 25.98 12.83
CA ALA A 81 -3.29 25.96 11.42
C ALA A 81 -2.36 25.06 10.59
N ILE A 82 -1.05 25.08 10.86
CA ILE A 82 -0.10 24.19 10.19
C ILE A 82 -0.42 22.72 10.50
N ALA A 83 -0.70 22.39 11.76
CA ALA A 83 -1.06 21.02 12.16
C ALA A 83 -2.37 20.55 11.49
N LYS A 84 -3.39 21.41 11.42
CA LYS A 84 -4.65 21.12 10.70
C LYS A 84 -4.41 20.92 9.20
N GLN A 85 -3.55 21.73 8.58
CA GLN A 85 -3.19 21.54 7.16
C GLN A 85 -2.49 20.19 6.94
N PHE A 86 -1.60 19.79 7.86
CA PHE A 86 -0.98 18.47 7.80
C PHE A 86 -2.02 17.35 7.97
N ALA A 87 -2.98 17.51 8.87
CA ALA A 87 -4.10 16.58 9.03
C ALA A 87 -4.89 16.39 7.72
N THR A 88 -5.28 17.49 7.07
CA THR A 88 -5.99 17.46 5.79
C THR A 88 -5.16 16.76 4.70
N LEU A 89 -3.87 17.07 4.61
CA LEU A 89 -2.97 16.41 3.67
C LEU A 89 -2.87 14.90 3.94
N ALA A 90 -2.79 14.49 5.21
CA ALA A 90 -2.75 13.09 5.59
C ALA A 90 -4.04 12.35 5.22
N VAL A 91 -5.21 12.96 5.41
CA VAL A 91 -6.50 12.41 4.95
C VAL A 91 -6.50 12.27 3.43
N GLY A 92 -6.06 13.30 2.70
CA GLY A 92 -5.96 13.24 1.23
C GLY A 92 -5.06 12.10 0.75
N MET A 93 -3.90 11.90 1.38
CA MET A 93 -3.02 10.77 1.07
C MET A 93 -3.68 9.43 1.40
N LYS A 94 -4.43 9.32 2.50
CA LYS A 94 -5.17 8.09 2.85
C LYS A 94 -6.26 7.76 1.84
N VAL A 95 -6.96 8.77 1.31
CA VAL A 95 -7.92 8.58 0.22
C VAL A 95 -7.21 8.06 -1.03
N ILE A 96 -6.06 8.63 -1.40
CA ILE A 96 -5.27 8.12 -2.54
C ILE A 96 -4.86 6.66 -2.30
N GLN A 97 -4.30 6.33 -1.13
CA GLN A 97 -3.96 4.94 -0.77
C GLN A 97 -5.16 3.99 -0.89
N LEU A 98 -6.34 4.41 -0.39
CA LEU A 98 -7.57 3.63 -0.48
C LEU A 98 -8.01 3.42 -1.93
N LEU A 99 -7.95 4.45 -2.77
CA LEU A 99 -8.32 4.34 -4.20
C LEU A 99 -7.38 3.39 -4.95
N PHE A 100 -6.07 3.47 -4.69
CA PHE A 100 -5.10 2.53 -5.27
C PHE A 100 -5.34 1.10 -4.80
N TYR A 101 -5.61 0.92 -3.50
CA TYR A 101 -5.95 -0.40 -2.95
C TYR A 101 -7.24 -0.96 -3.56
N LEU A 102 -8.30 -0.15 -3.66
CA LEU A 102 -9.57 -0.54 -4.27
C LEU A 102 -9.38 -0.93 -5.74
N ARG A 103 -8.64 -0.13 -6.49
CA ARG A 103 -8.32 -0.44 -7.89
C ARG A 103 -7.56 -1.77 -7.99
N TRP A 104 -6.50 -1.94 -7.19
CA TRP A 104 -5.73 -3.18 -7.13
C TRP A 104 -6.62 -4.38 -6.79
N TYR A 105 -7.50 -4.25 -5.81
CA TYR A 105 -8.45 -5.29 -5.44
C TYR A 105 -9.41 -5.63 -6.60
N LEU A 106 -10.06 -4.64 -7.19
CA LEU A 106 -11.04 -4.85 -8.26
C LEU A 106 -10.42 -5.43 -9.53
N ILE A 107 -9.17 -5.11 -9.86
CA ILE A 107 -8.52 -5.59 -11.09
C ILE A 107 -7.79 -6.92 -10.85
N THR A 108 -7.01 -7.02 -9.76
CA THR A 108 -6.11 -8.14 -9.50
C THR A 108 -6.73 -9.27 -8.68
N ILE A 109 -7.80 -9.00 -7.91
CA ILE A 109 -8.45 -10.02 -7.05
C ILE A 109 -9.80 -10.46 -7.61
N GLU A 110 -10.63 -9.53 -8.08
CA GLU A 110 -11.96 -9.85 -8.64
C GLU A 110 -12.01 -9.81 -10.18
N GLY A 111 -11.20 -8.97 -10.82
CA GLY A 111 -11.28 -8.69 -12.26
C GLY A 111 -10.63 -9.73 -13.17
N ASP A 112 -10.63 -9.46 -14.47
CA ASP A 112 -10.10 -10.35 -15.50
C ASP A 112 -8.59 -10.63 -15.38
N GLU A 113 -7.86 -9.75 -14.67
CA GLU A 113 -6.44 -9.94 -14.34
C GLU A 113 -6.21 -10.73 -13.05
N SER A 114 -7.27 -11.33 -12.49
CA SER A 114 -7.18 -12.27 -11.38
C SER A 114 -6.44 -13.53 -11.81
N GLY A 115 -5.12 -13.41 -11.86
CA GLY A 115 -4.20 -14.51 -12.09
C GLY A 115 -4.19 -15.46 -10.90
N ASP A 116 -3.14 -16.27 -10.79
CA ASP A 116 -3.00 -17.23 -9.70
C ASP A 116 -2.95 -16.57 -8.32
N VAL A 117 -2.47 -15.33 -8.25
CA VAL A 117 -2.37 -14.55 -7.00
C VAL A 117 -3.75 -14.18 -6.43
N GLY A 118 -4.67 -13.67 -7.27
CA GLY A 118 -6.03 -13.34 -6.84
C GLY A 118 -6.78 -14.56 -6.34
N ARG A 119 -6.71 -15.67 -7.10
CA ARG A 119 -7.29 -16.97 -6.69
C ARG A 119 -6.67 -17.51 -5.40
N LEU A 120 -5.35 -17.37 -5.21
CA LEU A 120 -4.67 -17.79 -3.99
C LEU A 120 -5.16 -16.99 -2.79
N LEU A 121 -5.32 -15.67 -2.91
CA LEU A 121 -5.82 -14.83 -1.83
C LEU A 121 -7.26 -15.17 -1.47
N VAL A 122 -8.16 -15.24 -2.45
CA VAL A 122 -9.56 -15.62 -2.23
C VAL A 122 -9.64 -17.00 -1.59
N SER A 123 -8.89 -17.99 -2.09
CA SER A 123 -8.88 -19.32 -1.50
C SER A 123 -8.28 -19.36 -0.09
N THR A 124 -7.33 -18.48 0.23
CA THR A 124 -6.76 -18.35 1.57
C THR A 124 -7.80 -17.81 2.56
N PHE A 125 -8.55 -16.77 2.18
CA PHE A 125 -9.63 -16.24 3.00
C PHE A 125 -10.79 -17.23 3.14
N SER A 126 -11.21 -17.88 2.06
CA SER A 126 -12.27 -18.90 2.10
C SER A 126 -11.89 -20.14 2.93
N ARG A 127 -10.58 -20.40 3.09
CA ARG A 127 -10.06 -21.47 3.96
C ARG A 127 -9.69 -20.97 5.36
N ALA A 128 -9.83 -19.68 5.64
CA ALA A 128 -9.64 -19.16 6.98
C ALA A 128 -10.81 -19.65 7.84
N GLY A 129 -10.53 -20.58 8.77
CA GLY A 129 -11.54 -21.02 9.72
C GLY A 129 -12.07 -19.86 10.57
N ALA A 130 -13.29 -20.01 11.10
CA ALA A 130 -13.98 -18.98 11.86
C ALA A 130 -13.12 -18.36 12.99
N THR A 131 -12.26 -19.16 13.63
CA THR A 131 -11.34 -18.69 14.68
C THR A 131 -10.31 -17.68 14.18
N ARG A 132 -9.75 -17.85 12.98
CA ARG A 132 -8.79 -16.91 12.40
C ARG A 132 -9.47 -15.60 12.00
N LEU A 133 -10.68 -15.69 11.45
CA LEU A 133 -11.47 -14.51 11.11
C LEU A 133 -11.90 -13.74 12.36
N ALA A 134 -12.32 -14.44 13.41
CA ALA A 134 -12.62 -13.84 14.70
C ALA A 134 -11.40 -13.15 15.31
N ALA A 135 -10.22 -13.80 15.29
CA ALA A 135 -8.98 -13.19 15.76
C ALA A 135 -8.61 -11.93 14.94
N ALA A 136 -8.73 -11.99 13.61
CA ALA A 136 -8.49 -10.84 12.75
C ALA A 136 -9.46 -9.68 13.06
N ALA A 137 -10.75 -9.97 13.25
CA ALA A 137 -11.75 -8.97 13.62
C ALA A 137 -11.42 -8.32 14.97
N VAL A 138 -11.07 -9.11 15.99
CA VAL A 138 -10.65 -8.59 17.30
C VAL A 138 -9.43 -7.67 17.17
N LEU A 139 -8.42 -8.07 16.39
CA LEU A 139 -7.23 -7.24 16.17
C LEU A 139 -7.57 -5.92 15.45
N LEU A 140 -8.40 -5.98 14.41
CA LEU A 140 -8.83 -4.79 13.67
C LEU A 140 -9.64 -3.84 14.55
N CYS A 141 -10.60 -4.36 15.32
CA CYS A 141 -11.41 -3.56 16.24
C CYS A 141 -10.57 -2.96 17.37
N SER A 142 -9.62 -3.71 17.93
CA SER A 142 -8.75 -3.23 19.00
C SER A 142 -7.82 -2.11 18.50
N GLY A 143 -7.16 -2.32 17.35
CA GLY A 143 -6.31 -1.28 16.76
C GLY A 143 -7.11 -0.05 16.32
N GLY A 144 -8.31 -0.25 15.77
CA GLY A 144 -9.21 0.84 15.41
C GLY A 144 -9.69 1.64 16.63
N SER A 145 -10.06 0.96 17.72
CA SER A 145 -10.45 1.59 18.98
C SER A 145 -9.29 2.40 19.59
N LEU A 146 -8.08 1.85 19.57
CA LEU A 146 -6.87 2.53 20.05
C LEU A 146 -6.59 3.80 19.23
N ASN A 147 -6.64 3.70 17.90
CA ASN A 147 -6.45 4.83 17.01
C ASN A 147 -7.51 5.92 17.27
N HIS A 148 -8.79 5.54 17.34
CA HIS A 148 -9.87 6.45 17.64
C HIS A 148 -9.66 7.18 18.97
N ALA A 149 -9.28 6.44 20.02
CA ALA A 149 -9.02 7.00 21.34
C ALA A 149 -7.88 8.02 21.33
N VAL A 150 -6.79 7.76 20.59
CA VAL A 150 -5.70 8.74 20.44
C VAL A 150 -6.22 10.05 19.80
N TYR A 151 -7.03 9.94 18.75
CA TYR A 151 -7.60 11.12 18.07
C TYR A 151 -8.61 11.89 18.92
N THR A 152 -9.46 11.20 19.70
CA THR A 152 -10.41 11.88 20.60
C THR A 152 -9.70 12.58 21.75
N THR A 153 -8.60 12.00 22.22
CA THR A 153 -7.91 12.45 23.43
C THR A 153 -6.89 13.57 23.13
N LEU A 154 -6.07 13.43 22.08
CA LEU A 154 -5.10 14.45 21.68
C LEU A 154 -5.65 15.47 20.68
N GLY A 155 -6.72 15.12 19.97
CA GLY A 155 -7.19 15.88 18.82
C GLY A 155 -6.24 15.83 17.62
N ALA A 156 -6.70 16.34 16.48
CA ALA A 156 -5.89 16.38 15.27
C ALA A 156 -4.58 17.17 15.46
N VAL A 157 -4.59 18.23 16.27
CA VAL A 157 -3.39 19.06 16.49
C VAL A 157 -2.31 18.26 17.23
N GLY A 158 -2.66 17.48 18.25
CA GLY A 158 -1.71 16.63 18.97
C GLY A 158 -1.18 15.50 18.10
N VAL A 159 -2.07 14.82 17.36
CA VAL A 159 -1.69 13.70 16.48
C VAL A 159 -0.77 14.14 15.33
N TYR A 160 -1.05 15.28 14.72
CA TYR A 160 -0.29 15.78 13.57
C TYR A 160 0.84 16.74 13.97
N TYR A 161 1.58 16.37 15.02
CA TYR A 161 2.81 17.05 15.44
C TYR A 161 2.68 18.55 15.72
N GLY A 162 1.55 19.00 16.26
CA GLY A 162 1.35 20.40 16.63
C GLY A 162 2.48 20.97 17.49
N ASN A 163 3.04 20.17 18.41
CA ASN A 163 4.19 20.54 19.23
C ASN A 163 5.44 20.91 18.40
N ARG A 164 5.70 20.23 17.27
CA ARG A 164 6.82 20.52 16.36
C ARG A 164 6.65 21.85 15.64
N PHE A 165 5.42 22.34 15.56
CA PHE A 165 5.12 23.67 15.02
C PHE A 165 5.05 24.76 16.11
N GLY A 166 5.09 24.38 17.39
CA GLY A 166 4.97 25.31 18.53
C GLY A 166 3.57 25.40 19.14
N ALA A 167 2.65 24.48 18.81
CA ALA A 167 1.37 24.40 19.51
C ALA A 167 1.56 23.80 20.90
N VAL A 168 0.86 24.34 21.88
CA VAL A 168 0.78 23.76 23.23
C VAL A 168 -0.22 22.60 23.17
N ILE A 169 0.25 21.39 23.44
CA ILE A 169 -0.57 20.18 23.49
C ILE A 169 -0.79 19.83 24.97
N PRO A 170 -2.04 19.63 25.43
CA PRO A 170 -2.29 19.28 26.81
C PRO A 170 -1.66 17.91 27.12
N TRP A 171 -1.13 17.77 28.34
CA TRP A 171 -0.79 16.46 28.86
C TRP A 171 -2.09 15.69 29.12
N VAL A 172 -2.15 14.42 28.72
CA VAL A 172 -3.36 13.63 28.88
C VAL A 172 -3.08 12.32 29.59
N GLU A 173 -3.90 12.04 30.61
CA GLU A 173 -3.78 10.88 31.50
C GLU A 173 -4.93 9.88 31.30
N GLY A 174 -5.85 10.16 30.37
CA GLY A 174 -6.95 9.26 30.02
C GLY A 174 -6.53 8.15 29.05
N TYR A 175 -7.47 7.24 28.77
CA TYR A 175 -7.27 6.20 27.74
C TYR A 175 -6.96 6.83 26.37
N PRO A 176 -5.95 6.33 25.63
CA PRO A 176 -5.16 5.13 25.90
C PRO A 176 -3.83 5.34 26.65
N PHE A 177 -3.49 6.57 27.05
CA PHE A 177 -2.20 6.93 27.64
C PHE A 177 -1.99 6.43 29.07
N ASN A 178 -3.06 6.08 29.79
CA ASN A 178 -2.96 5.39 31.09
C ASN A 178 -2.62 3.90 30.99
N VAL A 179 -2.79 3.28 29.82
CA VAL A 179 -2.48 1.87 29.58
C VAL A 179 -1.17 1.70 28.83
N PHE A 180 -0.93 2.54 27.83
CA PHE A 180 0.25 2.47 26.97
C PHE A 180 1.00 3.81 27.01
N PRO A 181 2.32 3.82 27.27
CA PRO A 181 3.13 5.05 27.19
C PRO A 181 3.17 5.64 25.76
N HIS A 182 3.11 4.75 24.76
CA HIS A 182 3.17 5.06 23.33
C HIS A 182 2.11 4.22 22.60
N PRO A 183 0.82 4.61 22.68
CA PRO A 183 -0.30 3.91 22.06
C PRO A 183 -0.29 3.98 20.53
#